data_AF-A0A2E5IXF9-F1
#
_entry.id   AF-A0A2E5IXF9-F1
#
_cell.length_a   1.000
_cell.length_b   1.000
_cell.length_c   1.000
_cell.angle_alpha   90.00
_cell.angle_beta   90.00
_cell.angle_gamma   90.00
#
_symmetry.space_group_name_H-M   'P 1'
#
loop_
_entity.id
_entity.type
_entity.pdbx_description
1 polymer ?
#
loop_
_entity_poly.entity_id
_entity_poly.type
_entity_poly.pdbx_seq_one_letter_code
_entity_poly.pdbx_strand_id
1 'polypeptide(L)'
;MSLPVYEYRCGSCQRRSSRLFKTLAAVVTPACPYCDQRALERLVSRPTLLRGNIVARDDHVLGAADGLAEAIPDMDSGDPRSLARMTRQMSEEMGEDIPGEYEGVLRRMEAGEMPEDEEIDAIEKDTGEEPSYED
;
A
#
# COMPACT_ATOMS: atom_id res chain seq x y z
N MET A 1 23.42 -16.66 -9.54
CA MET A 1 23.69 -15.21 -9.44
C MET A 1 23.25 -14.56 -10.75
N SER A 2 22.18 -13.78 -10.75
CA SER A 2 21.75 -13.00 -11.91
C SER A 2 22.71 -11.82 -12.12
N LEU A 3 23.21 -11.65 -13.34
CA LEU A 3 24.04 -10.49 -13.69
C LEU A 3 23.13 -9.27 -13.91
N PRO A 4 23.42 -8.11 -13.30
CA PRO A 4 22.59 -6.93 -13.47
C PRO A 4 22.72 -6.36 -14.89
N VAL A 5 21.58 -6.17 -15.55
CA VAL A 5 21.47 -5.37 -16.77
C VAL A 5 21.01 -3.98 -16.37
N TYR A 6 21.77 -2.95 -16.74
CA TYR A 6 21.40 -1.56 -16.50
C TYR A 6 20.99 -0.88 -17.82
N GLU A 7 19.95 -0.08 -17.74
CA GLU A 7 19.48 0.77 -18.84
C GLU A 7 20.01 2.19 -18.68
N TYR A 8 20.31 2.84 -19.80
CA TYR A 8 20.80 4.21 -19.82
C TYR A 8 20.10 5.03 -20.91
N ARG A 9 19.98 6.34 -20.68
CA ARG A 9 19.53 7.34 -21.66
C ARG A 9 20.63 8.38 -21.86
N CYS A 10 20.96 8.66 -23.12
CA CYS A 10 21.91 9.72 -23.43
C CYS A 10 21.23 11.10 -23.39
N GLY A 11 21.78 12.06 -22.65
CA GLY A 11 21.30 13.44 -22.60
C GLY A 11 21.43 14.18 -23.94
N SER A 12 22.38 13.81 -24.80
CA SER A 12 22.63 14.48 -26.09
C SER A 12 21.74 13.96 -27.21
N CYS A 13 21.65 12.65 -27.41
CA CYS A 13 20.88 12.05 -28.51
C CYS A 13 19.56 11.42 -28.09
N GLN A 14 19.25 11.41 -26.78
CA GLN A 14 18.02 10.87 -26.18
C GLN A 14 17.74 9.38 -26.45
N ARG A 15 18.68 8.67 -27.09
CA ARG A 15 18.57 7.22 -27.34
C ARG A 15 18.83 6.42 -26.08
N ARG A 16 18.11 5.30 -25.95
CA ARG A 16 18.25 4.32 -24.87
C ARG A 16 19.27 3.24 -25.26
N SER A 17 20.05 2.77 -24.30
CA SER A 17 20.96 1.64 -24.48
C SER A 17 21.03 0.79 -23.22
N SER A 18 21.04 -0.53 -23.38
CA SER A 18 21.28 -1.48 -22.29
C SER A 18 22.74 -1.90 -22.23
N ARG A 19 23.23 -2.13 -21.00
CA ARG A 19 24.59 -2.59 -20.72
C ARG A 19 24.55 -3.67 -19.65
N LEU A 20 25.17 -4.80 -19.97
CA LEU A 20 25.42 -5.89 -19.04
C LEU A 20 26.81 -5.72 -18.44
N PHE A 21 26.90 -5.69 -17.12
CA PHE A 21 28.16 -5.66 -16.40
C PHE A 21 28.43 -7.04 -15.80
N LYS A 22 29.58 -7.63 -16.15
CA LYS A 22 29.96 -8.97 -15.68
C LYS A 22 30.27 -9.00 -14.19
N THR A 23 30.60 -7.87 -13.59
CA THR A 23 30.85 -7.70 -12.16
C THR A 23 30.36 -6.31 -11.71
N LEU A 24 29.99 -6.17 -10.44
CA LEU A 24 29.59 -4.87 -9.86
C LEU A 24 30.74 -3.85 -9.90
N ALA A 25 31.99 -4.31 -9.75
CA ALA A 25 33.17 -3.44 -9.83
C ALA A 25 33.45 -2.89 -11.24
N ALA A 26 32.88 -3.49 -12.29
CA ALA A 26 33.05 -3.03 -13.66
C ALA A 26 32.07 -1.91 -14.07
N VAL A 27 31.18 -1.48 -13.15
CA VAL A 27 30.18 -0.44 -13.44
C VAL A 27 30.88 0.92 -13.56
N VAL A 28 31.13 1.30 -14.81
CA VAL A 28 31.62 2.62 -15.22
C VAL A 28 30.59 3.27 -16.12
N THR A 29 30.46 4.60 -16.08
CA THR A 29 29.62 5.35 -17.03
C THR A 29 30.28 5.31 -18.42
N PRO A 30 29.77 4.50 -19.37
CA PRO A 30 30.39 4.36 -20.68
C PRO A 30 30.08 5.59 -21.56
N ALA A 31 30.69 5.67 -22.74
CA ALA A 31 30.24 6.60 -23.78
C ALA A 31 28.96 6.08 -24.47
N CYS A 32 28.16 6.99 -25.01
CA CYS A 32 26.97 6.63 -25.77
C CYS A 32 27.36 5.88 -27.06
N PRO A 33 26.82 4.68 -27.35
CA PRO A 33 27.17 3.92 -28.57
C PRO A 33 26.70 4.56 -29.87
N TYR A 34 25.92 5.64 -29.81
CA TYR A 34 25.33 6.28 -30.98
C TYR A 34 25.95 7.64 -31.31
N CYS A 35 26.54 8.32 -30.34
CA CYS A 35 27.07 9.68 -30.52
C CYS A 35 28.36 9.96 -29.74
N ASP A 36 28.92 8.96 -29.06
CA ASP A 36 30.16 9.01 -28.27
C ASP A 36 30.23 10.05 -27.14
N GLN A 37 29.13 10.76 -26.86
CA GLN A 37 29.03 11.68 -25.75
C GLN A 37 28.99 10.94 -24.40
N ARG A 38 29.66 11.49 -23.39
CA ARG A 38 29.68 10.98 -22.01
C ARG A 38 28.59 11.61 -21.13
N ALA A 39 27.38 11.73 -21.70
CA ALA A 39 26.20 12.25 -21.01
C ALA A 39 25.17 11.11 -20.88
N LEU A 40 25.51 10.02 -20.19
CA LEU A 40 24.61 8.87 -19.98
C LEU A 40 24.05 8.88 -18.57
N GLU A 41 22.73 8.91 -18.46
CA GLU A 41 21.99 8.80 -17.21
C GLU A 41 21.47 7.37 -17.08
N ARG A 42 21.68 6.73 -15.92
CA ARG A 42 21.11 5.41 -15.64
C ARG A 42 19.60 5.55 -15.45
N LEU A 43 18.84 4.78 -16.22
CA LEU A 43 17.40 4.66 -16.04
C LEU A 43 17.13 3.58 -14.98
N VAL A 44 16.29 3.93 -14.02
CA VAL A 44 15.69 2.98 -13.09
C VAL A 44 14.25 2.79 -13.54
N SER A 45 13.87 1.55 -13.84
CA SER A 45 12.48 1.22 -14.16
C SER A 45 11.60 1.67 -13.00
N ARG A 46 10.50 2.36 -13.32
CA ARG A 46 9.50 2.69 -12.30
C ARG A 46 8.87 1.38 -11.84
N PRO A 47 8.94 1.02 -10.55
CA PRO A 47 8.20 -0.14 -10.07
C PRO A 47 6.71 0.13 -10.26
N THR A 48 6.00 -0.80 -10.88
CA THR A 48 4.55 -0.78 -10.91
C THR A 48 4.07 -1.43 -9.62
N LEU A 49 3.45 -0.66 -8.74
CA LEU A 49 2.69 -1.21 -7.62
C LEU A 49 1.37 -1.75 -8.18
N LEU A 50 1.23 -3.08 -8.26
CA LEU A 50 -0.07 -3.68 -8.52
C LEU A 50 -0.93 -3.51 -7.26
N ARG A 51 -1.93 -2.61 -7.32
CA ARG A 51 -3.03 -2.61 -6.35
C ARG A 51 -4.01 -3.71 -6.74
N GLY A 52 -4.16 -4.70 -5.87
CA GLY A 52 -5.29 -5.64 -5.89
C GLY A 52 -4.99 -7.05 -6.41
N ASN A 53 -5.29 -8.02 -5.54
CA ASN A 53 -5.66 -9.40 -5.82
C ASN A 53 -4.72 -10.22 -6.72
N ILE A 54 -3.47 -10.35 -6.30
CA ILE A 54 -2.66 -11.53 -6.63
C ILE A 54 -2.27 -12.21 -5.33
N VAL A 55 -2.93 -13.33 -5.05
CA VAL A 55 -2.36 -14.43 -4.27
C VAL A 55 -1.15 -14.94 -5.05
N ALA A 56 0.00 -14.31 -4.86
CA ALA A 56 1.31 -14.89 -5.15
C ALA A 56 1.77 -15.45 -3.80
N ARG A 57 1.63 -16.77 -3.59
CA ARG A 57 2.74 -17.72 -3.75
C ARG A 57 4.03 -17.10 -3.26
N ASP A 58 4.41 -17.52 -2.05
CA ASP A 58 5.73 -17.52 -1.41
C ASP A 58 6.68 -16.46 -2.00
N ASP A 59 7.07 -15.43 -1.25
CA ASP A 59 8.10 -15.56 -0.24
C ASP A 59 8.03 -14.39 0.77
N HIS A 60 8.11 -14.73 2.06
CA HIS A 60 8.42 -13.84 3.17
C HIS A 60 7.47 -12.66 3.44
N VAL A 61 6.57 -12.93 4.38
CA VAL A 61 6.05 -12.01 5.41
C VAL A 61 7.19 -11.12 5.92
N LEU A 62 7.40 -9.98 5.28
CA LEU A 62 8.14 -8.85 5.81
C LEU A 62 7.13 -7.72 5.95
N GLY A 63 6.72 -7.46 7.19
CA GLY A 63 5.88 -6.33 7.55
C GLY A 63 4.41 -6.65 7.78
N ALA A 64 4.09 -7.65 8.60
CA ALA A 64 2.72 -7.83 9.11
C ALA A 64 2.22 -6.60 9.92
N ALA A 65 3.13 -5.71 10.34
CA ALA A 65 2.80 -4.43 10.97
C ALA A 65 2.64 -3.28 9.97
N ASP A 66 3.46 -3.23 8.90
CA ASP A 66 3.41 -2.16 7.90
C ASP A 66 2.22 -2.32 6.93
N GLY A 67 1.83 -3.57 6.64
CA GLY A 67 0.67 -3.88 5.81
C GLY A 67 -0.67 -3.46 6.42
N LEU A 68 -0.78 -3.39 7.76
CA LEU A 68 -2.00 -2.93 8.43
C LEU A 68 -2.16 -1.40 8.30
N ALA A 69 -1.05 -0.66 8.45
CA ALA A 69 -1.03 0.80 8.26
C ALA A 69 -1.28 1.21 6.79
N GLU A 70 -0.89 0.38 5.82
CA GLU A 70 -1.10 0.63 4.38
C GLU A 70 -2.42 0.04 3.85
N ALA A 71 -3.03 -0.93 4.53
CA ALA A 71 -4.36 -1.46 4.24
C ALA A 71 -5.50 -0.57 4.77
N ILE A 72 -5.19 0.33 5.71
CA ILE A 72 -6.11 1.31 6.25
C ILE A 72 -5.63 2.73 5.84
N PRO A 73 -5.69 3.09 4.55
CA PRO A 73 -5.63 4.50 4.21
C PRO A 73 -6.85 5.14 4.87
N ASP A 74 -6.67 6.29 5.51
CA ASP A 74 -7.75 7.14 6.02
C ASP A 74 -8.30 6.86 7.44
N MET A 75 -7.45 6.51 8.41
CA MET A 75 -7.86 6.56 9.84
C MET A 75 -8.08 8.01 10.35
N ASP A 76 -7.46 9.01 9.72
CA ASP A 76 -7.48 10.42 10.16
C ASP A 76 -8.58 11.27 9.49
N SER A 77 -9.36 10.69 8.57
CA SER A 77 -10.33 11.45 7.75
C SER A 77 -11.77 11.40 8.23
N GLY A 78 -12.11 10.55 9.21
CA GLY A 78 -13.48 10.37 9.68
C GLY A 78 -14.43 9.80 8.61
N ASP A 79 -13.91 9.14 7.55
CA ASP A 79 -14.73 8.55 6.50
C ASP A 79 -15.49 7.31 7.02
N PRO A 80 -16.84 7.26 6.96
CA PRO A 80 -17.63 6.12 7.43
C PRO A 80 -17.22 4.80 6.76
N ARG A 81 -16.73 4.86 5.51
CA ARG A 81 -16.30 3.65 4.79
C ARG A 81 -15.06 3.01 5.38
N SER A 82 -14.14 3.82 5.88
CA SER A 82 -12.90 3.35 6.50
C SER A 82 -13.19 2.72 7.85
N LEU A 83 -14.06 3.34 8.64
CA LEU A 83 -14.55 2.78 9.90
C LEU A 83 -15.23 1.43 9.69
N ALA A 84 -16.14 1.31 8.71
CA ALA A 84 -16.83 0.05 8.46
C ALA A 84 -15.91 -1.10 8.06
N ARG A 85 -14.89 -0.83 7.24
CA ARG A 85 -13.88 -1.83 6.87
C ARG A 85 -13.05 -2.26 8.07
N MET A 86 -12.66 -1.30 8.92
CA MET A 86 -11.92 -1.58 10.15
C MET A 86 -12.72 -2.46 11.11
N THR A 87 -14.00 -2.17 11.34
CA THR A 87 -14.86 -2.98 12.22
C THR A 87 -14.95 -4.43 11.74
N ARG A 88 -15.07 -4.65 10.42
CA ARG A 88 -15.06 -6.01 9.85
C ARG A 88 -13.73 -6.72 10.03
N GLN A 89 -12.62 -6.06 9.71
CA GLN A 89 -11.30 -6.65 9.88
C GLN A 89 -11.04 -7.02 11.35
N MET A 90 -11.43 -6.15 12.28
CA MET A 90 -11.28 -6.37 13.72
C MET A 90 -12.13 -7.53 14.23
N SER A 91 -13.39 -7.65 13.75
CA SER A 91 -14.27 -8.79 14.03
C SER A 91 -13.69 -10.12 13.54
N GLU A 92 -13.15 -10.15 12.32
CA GLU A 92 -12.50 -11.34 11.75
C GLU A 92 -11.25 -11.76 12.53
N GLU A 93 -10.47 -10.79 13.03
CA GLU A 93 -9.27 -11.05 13.83
C GLU A 93 -9.58 -11.47 15.26
N MET A 94 -10.60 -10.87 15.89
CA MET A 94 -11.05 -11.24 17.23
C MET A 94 -11.88 -12.54 17.23
N GLY A 95 -12.34 -12.99 16.06
CA GLY A 95 -13.20 -14.16 15.93
C GLY A 95 -14.58 -13.95 16.56
N GLU A 96 -14.98 -12.69 16.73
CA GLU A 96 -16.29 -12.28 17.26
C GLU A 96 -17.14 -11.82 16.08
N ASP A 97 -18.22 -12.54 15.79
CA ASP A 97 -19.14 -12.18 14.71
C ASP A 97 -19.88 -10.88 15.06
N ILE A 98 -19.99 -9.99 14.08
CA ILE A 98 -20.76 -8.75 14.23
C ILE A 98 -22.25 -9.11 14.38
N PRO A 99 -22.93 -8.64 15.44
CA PRO A 99 -24.36 -8.86 15.59
C PRO A 99 -25.14 -8.34 14.37
N GLY A 100 -26.15 -9.11 13.94
CA GLY A 100 -26.90 -8.84 12.70
C GLY A 100 -27.61 -7.48 12.66
N GLU A 101 -27.90 -6.89 13.82
CA GLU A 101 -28.41 -5.51 13.93
C GLU A 101 -27.39 -4.45 13.47
N TYR A 102 -26.09 -4.67 13.69
CA TYR A 102 -25.03 -3.75 13.28
C TYR A 102 -24.56 -3.99 11.84
N GLU A 103 -24.77 -5.17 11.27
CA GLU A 103 -24.43 -5.45 9.86
C GLU A 103 -25.12 -4.49 8.88
N GLY A 104 -26.36 -4.11 9.18
CA GLY A 104 -27.13 -3.15 8.37
C GLY A 104 -26.50 -1.75 8.40
N VAL A 105 -26.09 -1.30 9.59
CA VAL A 105 -25.42 -0.02 9.81
C VAL A 105 -24.08 0.02 9.07
N LEU A 106 -23.26 -1.03 9.22
CA LEU A 106 -21.96 -1.14 8.55
C LEU A 106 -22.08 -1.14 7.02
N ARG A 107 -23.10 -1.79 6.46
CA ARG A 107 -23.33 -1.79 5.00
C ARG A 107 -23.66 -0.39 4.47
N ARG A 108 -24.38 0.44 5.23
CA ARG A 108 -24.64 1.85 4.88
C ARG A 108 -23.37 2.70 5.01
N MET A 109 -22.59 2.46 6.05
CA MET A 109 -21.29 3.12 6.21
C MET A 109 -20.32 2.80 5.06
N GLU A 110 -20.31 1.56 4.54
CA GLU A 110 -19.57 1.19 3.33
C GLU A 110 -20.06 1.92 2.07
N ALA A 111 -21.34 2.27 2.00
CA ALA A 111 -21.89 3.11 0.94
C ALA A 111 -21.48 4.59 1.08
N GLY A 112 -20.99 5.01 2.25
CA GLY A 112 -20.60 6.38 2.57
C GLY A 112 -21.65 7.17 3.35
N GLU A 113 -22.64 6.50 3.93
CA GLU A 113 -23.66 7.11 4.78
C GLU A 113 -23.22 7.04 6.25
N MET A 114 -23.35 8.17 6.97
CA MET A 114 -23.08 8.18 8.42
C MET A 114 -24.21 7.49 9.17
N PRO A 115 -23.92 6.75 10.26
CA PRO A 115 -24.94 6.25 11.16
C PRO A 115 -25.78 7.39 11.75
N GLU A 116 -27.00 7.08 12.15
CA GLU A 116 -27.84 8.02 12.90
C GLU A 116 -27.34 8.10 14.36
N ASP A 117 -27.52 9.26 15.01
CA ASP A 117 -27.04 9.48 16.39
C ASP A 117 -27.58 8.41 17.36
N GLU A 118 -28.82 7.95 17.16
CA GLU A 118 -29.44 6.88 17.96
C GLU A 118 -28.72 5.53 17.80
N GLU A 119 -28.14 5.26 16.62
CA GLU A 119 -27.41 4.03 16.32
C GLU A 119 -25.99 4.09 16.89
N ILE A 120 -25.37 5.28 16.88
CA ILE A 120 -24.07 5.52 17.55
C ILE A 120 -24.23 5.30 19.06
N ASP A 121 -25.24 5.94 19.67
CA ASP A 121 -25.55 5.78 21.10
C ASP A 121 -25.82 4.31 21.48
N ALA A 122 -26.50 3.56 20.60
CA ALA A 122 -26.78 2.14 20.81
C ALA A 122 -25.49 1.30 20.80
N ILE A 123 -24.60 1.54 19.84
CA ILE A 123 -23.30 0.86 19.74
C ILE A 123 -22.42 1.20 20.95
N GLU A 124 -22.31 2.49 21.31
CA GLU A 124 -21.49 2.92 22.46
C GLU A 124 -21.95 2.28 23.77
N LYS A 125 -23.27 2.16 23.95
CA LYS A 125 -23.86 1.53 25.14
C LYS A 125 -23.60 0.03 25.21
N ASP A 126 -23.47 -0.64 24.06
CA ASP A 126 -23.25 -2.09 23.96
C ASP A 126 -21.75 -2.45 24.03
N THR A 127 -20.87 -1.59 23.52
CA THR A 127 -19.41 -1.84 23.46
C THR A 127 -18.68 -1.57 24.78
N GLY A 128 -19.33 -0.89 25.73
CA GLY A 128 -18.97 -0.86 27.15
C GLY A 128 -17.48 -0.78 27.52
N GLU A 129 -16.78 0.33 27.24
CA GLU A 129 -15.74 0.89 28.11
C GLU A 129 -15.47 2.37 27.77
N GLU A 130 -15.36 3.22 28.80
CA GLU A 130 -15.30 4.69 28.75
C GLU A 130 -14.08 5.23 27.97
N PRO A 131 -14.22 6.26 27.11
CA PRO A 131 -13.09 7.15 26.84
C PRO A 131 -12.92 8.05 28.07
N SER A 132 -12.15 7.58 29.05
CA SER A 132 -11.57 8.47 30.05
C SER A 132 -10.68 9.50 29.33
N TYR A 133 -11.18 10.74 29.22
CA TYR A 133 -10.33 11.91 29.05
C TYR A 133 -10.01 12.40 30.47
N GLU A 134 -8.75 12.23 30.87
CA GLU A 134 -8.23 12.70 32.15
C GLU A 134 -8.28 14.24 32.25
N ASP A 135 -8.46 14.75 33.47
CA ASP A 135 -8.05 16.11 33.88
C ASP A 135 -6.64 16.04 34.49
#